data_AF-A0A914WED9-F1
#
_entry.id   AF-A0A914WED9-F1
#
_cell.length_a   1.000
_cell.length_b   1.000
_cell.length_c   1.000
_cell.angle_alpha   90.00
_cell.angle_beta   90.00
_cell.angle_gamma   90.00
#
_symmetry.space_group_name_H-M   'P 1'
#
loop_
_entity.id
_entity.type
_entity.pdbx_description
1 polymer ?
#
loop_
_entity_poly.entity_id
_entity_poly.type
_entity_poly.pdbx_seq_one_letter_code
_entity_poly.pdbx_strand_id
1 'polypeptide(L)'
;MPPAVEVATNPGGNDHAAKGSSYFSVDEWVSLASQCKYLPETDMKALCDIVSSYLLEEPNIVPVATPVTICGDIHGQYYDLEELFRTGGAVPDTSYVFMGDFVDRGYYSLETLTRLLTLKARYPDRITLIRGNHESRQITQVYGFYDECLQKYGNANVWRHCCRVFDLLAIAALIDDKALCVHGGLSPEVKTLDKIATIQRDVEIPHKGAFCDLMWSDPEDVESWAISPRGAGWLFGRSVTDRFLHTNDLSLICRAHQLVQEGYKYLWDEKIVTVWSAPNYCYRCGNVAAVLEFKSAQERVAKIFKAVDDDKRVIPERNTSPQTNACTDIEFLFEMKSLLLFVLVVIAAVGAFRQQSAAVTGRLFCGTAPAANVQVKLVDNDGGPDPDDEMDSGYTDADGKFSLSGDTRELTTIDPFLKVYHDCNDGAVPCQRKWKIQVPDKYVTAGKTPKKAFNLGDVNLEVELSDEDHDCIHKRF
;
A
#
# COMPACT_ATOMS: atom_id res chain seq x y z
N MET A 1 -61.68 74.76 28.36
CA MET A 1 -60.53 74.45 29.24
C MET A 1 -59.75 73.30 28.59
N PRO A 2 -58.50 73.53 28.17
CA PRO A 2 -57.51 72.47 27.85
C PRO A 2 -56.92 71.91 29.18
N PRO A 3 -56.13 70.80 29.25
CA PRO A 3 -54.81 70.58 28.61
C PRO A 3 -54.56 69.08 28.21
N ALA A 4 -53.42 68.54 27.77
CA ALA A 4 -52.00 68.92 27.80
C ALA A 4 -51.23 68.22 26.65
N VAL A 5 -50.09 68.78 26.27
CA VAL A 5 -49.07 68.24 25.35
C VAL A 5 -47.86 67.80 26.16
N GLU A 6 -47.28 66.63 25.87
CA GLU A 6 -45.86 66.20 26.01
C GLU A 6 -45.79 64.70 25.63
N VAL A 7 -44.73 64.05 25.13
CA VAL A 7 -43.50 64.32 24.38
C VAL A 7 -43.08 62.96 23.76
N ALA A 8 -42.36 63.02 22.64
CA ALA A 8 -41.95 61.95 21.73
C ALA A 8 -41.31 60.67 22.33
N THR A 9 -41.58 59.53 21.67
CA THR A 9 -40.57 58.50 21.37
C THR A 9 -40.78 57.97 19.95
N ASN A 10 -39.71 57.97 19.15
CA ASN A 10 -39.52 57.22 17.90
C ASN A 10 -38.08 56.64 18.07
N PRO A 11 -37.68 55.49 17.50
CA PRO A 11 -37.90 55.18 16.08
C PRO A 11 -37.98 53.69 15.68
N GLY A 12 -38.36 53.43 14.42
CA GLY A 12 -37.71 52.37 13.63
C GLY A 12 -38.31 50.97 13.67
N GLY A 13 -39.48 50.80 13.05
CA GLY A 13 -39.90 49.51 12.50
C GLY A 13 -39.42 49.40 11.05
N ASN A 14 -38.17 48.98 10.85
CA ASN A 14 -37.63 48.70 9.53
C ASN A 14 -38.06 47.28 9.13
N ASP A 15 -38.86 47.18 8.08
CA ASP A 15 -39.13 45.94 7.35
C ASP A 15 -37.82 45.28 6.92
N HIS A 16 -37.38 44.29 7.68
CA HIS A 16 -36.35 43.36 7.24
C HIS A 16 -37.00 41.99 7.06
N ALA A 17 -37.50 41.77 5.84
CA ALA A 17 -37.73 40.45 5.29
C ALA A 17 -36.48 39.60 5.52
N ALA A 18 -36.61 38.58 6.36
CA ALA A 18 -35.61 37.54 6.50
C ALA A 18 -35.43 36.86 5.14
N LYS A 19 -34.28 37.09 4.49
CA LYS A 19 -33.85 36.30 3.33
C LYS A 19 -33.67 34.86 3.81
N GLY A 20 -34.64 34.00 3.50
CA GLY A 20 -34.49 32.56 3.66
C GLY A 20 -33.29 32.09 2.83
N SER A 21 -32.33 31.46 3.48
CA SER A 21 -31.33 30.64 2.82
C SER A 21 -32.07 29.44 2.25
N SER A 22 -32.38 29.45 0.94
CA SER A 22 -32.95 28.28 0.28
C SER A 22 -31.80 27.32 -0.04
N TYR A 23 -31.55 26.37 0.85
CA TYR A 23 -30.80 25.18 0.48
C TYR A 23 -31.52 24.50 -0.68
N PHE A 24 -30.77 24.02 -1.67
CA PHE A 24 -31.35 23.10 -2.64
C PHE A 24 -31.77 21.81 -1.91
N SER A 25 -32.86 21.22 -2.36
CA SER A 25 -33.30 19.90 -1.91
C SER A 25 -32.35 18.80 -2.42
N VAL A 26 -32.40 17.63 -1.79
CA VAL A 26 -31.60 16.46 -2.23
C VAL A 26 -31.90 16.07 -3.67
N ASP A 27 -33.17 16.15 -4.11
CA ASP A 27 -33.55 15.85 -5.50
C ASP A 27 -32.95 16.86 -6.50
N GLU A 28 -32.87 18.14 -6.12
CA GLU A 28 -32.18 19.16 -6.91
C GLU A 28 -30.67 18.91 -6.98
N TRP A 29 -30.04 18.52 -5.86
CA TRP A 29 -28.64 18.12 -5.86
C TRP A 29 -28.37 16.92 -6.78
N VAL A 30 -29.22 15.90 -6.75
CA VAL A 30 -29.10 14.72 -7.64
C VAL A 30 -29.17 15.14 -9.11
N SER A 31 -30.10 16.05 -9.44
CA SER A 31 -30.27 16.58 -10.81
C SER A 31 -29.09 17.44 -11.28
N LEU A 32 -28.52 18.25 -10.39
CA LEU A 32 -27.31 19.03 -10.68
C LEU A 32 -26.11 18.11 -10.87
N ALA A 33 -25.92 17.15 -9.97
CA ALA A 33 -24.82 16.22 -9.99
C ALA A 33 -24.86 15.30 -11.23
N SER A 34 -26.03 14.97 -11.79
CA SER A 34 -26.15 14.22 -13.06
C SER A 34 -25.82 15.05 -14.32
N GLN A 35 -25.56 16.35 -14.18
CA GLN A 35 -25.18 17.25 -15.27
C GLN A 35 -23.71 17.67 -15.17
N CYS A 36 -22.87 16.89 -14.48
CA CYS A 36 -21.46 17.22 -14.20
C CYS A 36 -21.28 18.55 -13.46
N LYS A 37 -22.19 18.88 -12.53
CA LYS A 37 -22.08 20.09 -11.70
C LYS A 37 -21.77 19.71 -10.26
N TYR A 38 -20.79 20.39 -9.67
CA TYR A 38 -20.56 20.37 -8.23
C TYR A 38 -21.46 21.37 -7.52
N LEU A 39 -21.70 21.15 -6.23
CA LEU A 39 -22.61 21.97 -5.43
C LEU A 39 -21.92 23.23 -4.89
N PRO A 40 -22.66 24.32 -4.60
CA PRO A 40 -22.13 25.43 -3.81
C PRO A 40 -21.55 24.94 -2.47
N GLU A 41 -20.56 25.65 -1.90
CA GLU A 41 -19.84 25.21 -0.69
C GLU A 41 -20.78 24.86 0.48
N THR A 42 -21.82 25.67 0.70
CA THR A 42 -22.82 25.44 1.76
C THR A 42 -23.64 24.17 1.55
N ASP A 43 -24.02 23.90 0.30
CA ASP A 43 -24.78 22.72 -0.08
C ASP A 43 -23.91 21.46 -0.03
N MET A 44 -22.65 21.55 -0.49
CA MET A 44 -21.69 20.46 -0.41
C MET A 44 -21.39 20.08 1.05
N LYS A 45 -21.26 21.09 1.93
CA LYS A 45 -21.15 20.85 3.37
C LYS A 45 -22.39 20.14 3.92
N ALA A 46 -23.59 20.64 3.59
CA ALA A 46 -24.85 20.02 4.04
C ALA A 46 -24.98 18.56 3.56
N LEU A 47 -24.60 18.29 2.31
CA LEU A 47 -24.54 16.93 1.75
C LEU A 47 -23.57 16.05 2.53
N CYS A 48 -22.35 16.54 2.82
CA CYS A 48 -21.37 15.81 3.62
C CYS A 48 -21.90 15.51 5.02
N ASP A 49 -22.59 16.45 5.66
CA ASP A 49 -23.16 16.28 7.00
C ASP A 49 -24.28 15.20 6.98
N ILE A 50 -25.17 15.24 5.97
CA ILE A 50 -26.23 14.22 5.78
C ILE A 50 -25.62 12.83 5.57
N VAL A 51 -24.68 12.69 4.63
CA VAL A 51 -24.08 11.38 4.36
C VAL A 51 -23.27 10.88 5.56
N SER A 52 -22.55 11.77 6.25
CA SER A 52 -21.82 11.41 7.48
C SER A 52 -22.76 10.83 8.55
N SER A 53 -23.99 11.35 8.68
CA SER A 53 -24.97 10.82 9.64
C SER A 53 -25.36 9.37 9.33
N TYR A 54 -25.52 9.01 8.06
CA TYR A 54 -25.78 7.63 7.65
C TYR A 54 -24.56 6.74 7.84
N LEU A 55 -23.38 7.20 7.41
CA LEU A 55 -22.15 6.43 7.53
C LEU A 55 -21.74 6.19 8.99
N LEU A 56 -22.10 7.06 9.93
CA LEU A 56 -21.86 6.83 11.37
C LEU A 56 -22.66 5.63 11.92
N GLU A 57 -23.83 5.36 11.37
CA GLU A 57 -24.70 4.24 11.78
C GLU A 57 -24.32 2.92 11.08
N GLU A 58 -23.58 2.99 9.97
CA GLU A 58 -23.16 1.79 9.23
C GLU A 58 -22.06 0.99 9.97
N PRO A 59 -22.10 -0.34 9.93
CA PRO A 59 -21.01 -1.18 10.43
C PRO A 59 -19.77 -1.11 9.52
N ASN A 60 -18.61 -1.56 10.01
CA ASN A 60 -17.40 -1.64 9.18
C ASN A 60 -17.55 -2.60 7.98
N ILE A 61 -18.39 -3.64 8.15
CA ILE A 61 -18.78 -4.58 7.10
C ILE A 61 -20.27 -4.39 6.85
N VAL A 62 -20.63 -3.74 5.75
CA VAL A 62 -22.04 -3.49 5.41
C VAL A 62 -22.65 -4.76 4.82
N PRO A 63 -23.71 -5.34 5.43
CA PRO A 63 -24.43 -6.45 4.82
C PRO A 63 -25.24 -5.96 3.61
N VAL A 64 -25.16 -6.67 2.50
CA VAL A 64 -25.80 -6.30 1.23
C VAL A 64 -26.53 -7.51 0.66
N ALA A 65 -27.78 -7.32 0.25
CA ALA A 65 -28.59 -8.37 -0.37
C ALA A 65 -28.56 -8.27 -1.90
N THR A 66 -28.59 -9.42 -2.57
CA THR A 66 -28.81 -9.47 -4.02
C THR A 66 -30.28 -9.16 -4.40
N PRO A 67 -30.54 -8.61 -5.61
CA PRO A 67 -29.58 -8.27 -6.65
C PRO A 67 -28.79 -6.99 -6.36
N VAL A 68 -27.49 -6.99 -6.69
CA VAL A 68 -26.61 -5.83 -6.50
C VAL A 68 -25.49 -5.82 -7.55
N THR A 69 -25.06 -4.64 -7.97
CA THR A 69 -23.91 -4.48 -8.89
C THR A 69 -22.71 -3.95 -8.13
N ILE A 70 -21.56 -4.62 -8.22
CA ILE A 70 -20.31 -4.11 -7.65
C ILE A 70 -19.49 -3.35 -8.70
N CYS A 71 -18.83 -2.29 -8.25
CA CYS A 71 -18.00 -1.39 -9.04
C CYS A 71 -16.63 -1.25 -8.38
N GLY A 72 -15.57 -1.24 -9.19
CA GLY A 72 -14.22 -0.91 -8.73
C GLY A 72 -13.93 0.58 -8.81
N ASP A 73 -12.65 0.90 -9.05
CA ASP A 73 -12.08 2.25 -9.07
C ASP A 73 -12.73 3.13 -10.15
N ILE A 74 -12.92 4.42 -9.83
CA ILE A 74 -13.53 5.43 -10.71
C ILE A 74 -12.57 6.60 -11.01
N HIS A 75 -11.74 7.00 -10.03
CA HIS A 75 -10.68 8.01 -10.17
C HIS A 75 -11.09 9.28 -10.91
N GLY A 76 -12.18 9.92 -10.47
CA GLY A 76 -12.62 11.20 -11.02
C GLY A 76 -13.01 11.17 -12.50
N GLN A 77 -13.26 10.00 -13.09
CA GLN A 77 -13.73 9.87 -14.46
C GLN A 77 -15.26 9.97 -14.55
N TYR A 78 -15.80 11.15 -14.22
CA TYR A 78 -17.25 11.40 -14.13
C TYR A 78 -18.06 10.92 -15.34
N TYR A 79 -17.61 11.22 -16.56
CA TYR A 79 -18.34 10.82 -17.77
C TYR A 79 -18.43 9.29 -17.91
N ASP A 80 -17.37 8.59 -17.49
CA ASP A 80 -17.32 7.13 -17.51
C ASP A 80 -18.17 6.54 -16.35
N LEU A 81 -18.31 7.24 -15.22
CA LEU A 81 -19.28 6.89 -14.17
C LEU A 81 -20.73 6.96 -14.67
N GLU A 82 -21.08 7.93 -15.50
CA GLU A 82 -22.42 7.97 -16.11
C GLU A 82 -22.61 6.84 -17.13
N GLU A 83 -21.56 6.42 -17.86
CA GLU A 83 -21.61 5.23 -18.72
C GLU A 83 -21.73 3.93 -17.91
N LEU A 84 -21.09 3.87 -16.73
CA LEU A 84 -21.27 2.79 -15.76
C LEU A 84 -22.74 2.66 -15.36
N PHE A 85 -23.44 3.74 -15.04
CA PHE A 85 -24.87 3.68 -14.71
C PHE A 85 -25.75 3.28 -15.90
N ARG A 86 -25.40 3.69 -17.14
CA ARG A 86 -26.10 3.21 -18.36
C ARG A 86 -25.93 1.70 -18.57
N THR A 87 -24.76 1.18 -18.22
CA THR A 87 -24.41 -0.24 -18.40
C THR A 87 -24.98 -1.10 -17.27
N GLY A 88 -24.79 -0.68 -16.02
CA GLY A 88 -25.19 -1.41 -14.82
C GLY A 88 -26.69 -1.37 -14.55
N GLY A 89 -27.35 -0.25 -14.84
CA GLY A 89 -28.75 0.01 -14.55
C GLY A 89 -28.95 1.28 -13.71
N ALA A 90 -30.09 1.95 -13.86
CA ALA A 90 -30.35 3.19 -13.15
C ALA A 90 -30.68 2.96 -11.67
N VAL A 91 -30.29 3.93 -10.83
CA VAL A 91 -30.71 4.03 -9.42
C VAL A 91 -32.07 4.75 -9.39
N PRO A 92 -33.08 4.29 -8.63
CA PRO A 92 -33.03 3.30 -7.55
C PRO A 92 -33.36 1.85 -7.94
N ASP A 93 -33.61 1.56 -9.21
CA ASP A 93 -34.00 0.21 -9.66
C ASP A 93 -32.88 -0.81 -9.47
N THR A 94 -31.63 -0.36 -9.49
CA THR A 94 -30.41 -1.17 -9.26
C THR A 94 -29.70 -0.73 -7.98
N SER A 95 -29.34 -1.69 -7.13
CA SER A 95 -28.47 -1.47 -5.97
C SER A 95 -26.99 -1.56 -6.37
N TYR A 96 -26.12 -0.79 -5.72
CA TYR A 96 -24.69 -0.74 -6.01
C TYR A 96 -23.81 -0.83 -4.76
N VAL A 97 -22.66 -1.50 -4.92
CA VAL A 97 -21.51 -1.43 -4.01
C VAL A 97 -20.33 -0.83 -4.76
N PHE A 98 -19.86 0.35 -4.36
CA PHE A 98 -18.65 0.96 -4.91
C PHE A 98 -17.46 0.68 -4.00
N MET A 99 -16.44 0.03 -4.57
CA MET A 99 -15.26 -0.48 -3.86
C MET A 99 -14.13 0.54 -3.71
N GLY A 100 -14.45 1.81 -3.42
CA GLY A 100 -13.45 2.86 -3.18
C GLY A 100 -12.86 3.51 -4.44
N ASP A 101 -11.87 4.39 -4.22
CA ASP A 101 -11.10 5.11 -5.23
C ASP A 101 -11.99 5.92 -6.18
N PHE A 102 -12.76 6.82 -5.57
CA PHE A 102 -13.69 7.73 -6.25
C PHE A 102 -12.96 8.94 -6.84
N VAL A 103 -11.87 9.36 -6.19
CA VAL A 103 -11.17 10.63 -6.42
C VAL A 103 -9.75 10.44 -6.96
N ASP A 104 -9.11 11.57 -7.24
CA ASP A 104 -7.76 11.73 -7.83
C ASP A 104 -7.66 11.27 -9.29
N ARG A 105 -6.53 11.65 -9.94
CA ARG A 105 -6.15 11.32 -11.33
C ARG A 105 -6.99 11.97 -12.41
N GLY A 106 -8.30 11.70 -12.40
CA GLY A 106 -9.26 12.28 -13.32
C GLY A 106 -9.53 13.75 -13.01
N TYR A 107 -10.02 14.47 -14.01
CA TYR A 107 -10.27 15.91 -13.88
C TYR A 107 -11.55 16.28 -13.10
N TYR A 108 -12.38 15.29 -12.77
CA TYR A 108 -13.73 15.48 -12.23
C TYR A 108 -13.96 14.69 -10.95
N SER A 109 -12.98 14.67 -10.05
CA SER A 109 -13.09 13.95 -8.78
C SER A 109 -14.17 14.53 -7.89
N LEU A 110 -14.31 15.86 -7.85
CA LEU A 110 -15.34 16.54 -7.08
C LEU A 110 -16.74 16.21 -7.59
N GLU A 111 -16.98 16.25 -8.90
CA GLU A 111 -18.27 15.91 -9.50
C GLU A 111 -18.58 14.42 -9.33
N THR A 112 -17.57 13.56 -9.48
CA THR A 112 -17.70 12.11 -9.24
C THR A 112 -18.13 11.83 -7.80
N LEU A 113 -17.44 12.41 -6.82
CA LEU A 113 -17.79 12.26 -5.42
C LEU A 113 -19.17 12.87 -5.12
N THR A 114 -19.46 14.07 -5.63
CA THR A 114 -20.77 14.72 -5.48
C THR A 114 -21.88 13.82 -6.02
N ARG A 115 -21.68 13.18 -7.17
CA ARG A 115 -22.64 12.25 -7.77
C ARG A 115 -22.92 11.05 -6.88
N LEU A 116 -21.88 10.42 -6.35
CA LEU A 116 -22.03 9.27 -5.44
C LEU A 116 -22.68 9.65 -4.11
N LEU A 117 -22.27 10.79 -3.52
CA LEU A 117 -22.82 11.26 -2.25
C LEU A 117 -24.29 11.70 -2.36
N THR A 118 -24.69 12.36 -3.44
CA THR A 118 -26.10 12.71 -3.67
C THR A 118 -26.98 11.48 -3.84
N LEU A 119 -26.49 10.46 -4.55
CA LEU A 119 -27.19 9.18 -4.65
C LEU A 119 -27.27 8.45 -3.31
N LYS A 120 -26.20 8.46 -2.50
CA LYS A 120 -26.21 7.91 -1.13
C LYS A 120 -27.19 8.65 -0.23
N ALA A 121 -27.22 9.99 -0.29
CA ALA A 121 -28.14 10.80 0.49
C ALA A 121 -29.60 10.54 0.10
N ARG A 122 -29.86 10.32 -1.19
CA ARG A 122 -31.22 10.11 -1.72
C ARG A 122 -31.72 8.67 -1.57
N TYR A 123 -30.83 7.69 -1.70
CA TYR A 123 -31.14 6.27 -1.73
C TYR A 123 -30.14 5.48 -0.85
N PRO A 124 -30.15 5.72 0.48
CA PRO A 124 -29.15 5.16 1.40
C PRO A 124 -29.11 3.63 1.39
N ASP A 125 -30.25 2.97 1.16
CA ASP A 125 -30.36 1.50 1.09
C ASP A 125 -29.97 0.90 -0.27
N ARG A 126 -29.71 1.75 -1.29
CA ARG A 126 -29.36 1.31 -2.65
C ARG A 126 -27.90 1.54 -3.01
N ILE A 127 -27.20 2.40 -2.27
CA ILE A 127 -25.81 2.77 -2.53
C ILE A 127 -24.97 2.44 -1.31
N THR A 128 -24.07 1.48 -1.45
CA THR A 128 -23.04 1.17 -0.46
C THR A 128 -21.71 1.70 -0.97
N LEU A 129 -21.04 2.53 -0.17
CA LEU A 129 -19.72 3.09 -0.47
C LEU A 129 -18.73 2.55 0.55
N ILE A 130 -17.73 1.80 0.10
CA ILE A 130 -16.61 1.39 0.95
C ILE A 130 -15.37 2.24 0.61
N ARG A 131 -14.45 2.35 1.57
CA ARG A 131 -13.27 3.21 1.47
C ARG A 131 -12.23 2.57 0.54
N GLY A 132 -11.63 3.37 -0.34
CA GLY A 132 -10.41 3.04 -1.07
C GLY A 132 -9.18 3.70 -0.47
N ASN A 133 -8.00 3.42 -1.01
CA ASN A 133 -6.77 4.03 -0.50
C ASN A 133 -6.66 5.51 -0.88
N HIS A 134 -7.35 5.96 -1.93
CA HIS A 134 -7.42 7.37 -2.33
C HIS A 134 -8.34 8.23 -1.46
N GLU A 135 -9.26 7.64 -0.70
CA GLU A 135 -10.07 8.37 0.29
C GLU A 135 -9.27 8.67 1.58
N SER A 136 -8.12 9.32 1.40
CA SER A 136 -7.09 9.66 2.39
C SER A 136 -6.62 11.11 2.18
N ARG A 137 -6.34 11.81 3.28
CA ARG A 137 -5.78 13.18 3.22
C ARG A 137 -4.41 13.20 2.56
N GLN A 138 -3.57 12.22 2.86
CA GLN A 138 -2.19 12.17 2.36
C GLN A 138 -2.16 11.94 0.85
N ILE A 139 -3.01 11.03 0.36
CA ILE A 139 -3.08 10.68 -1.06
C ILE A 139 -3.71 11.82 -1.87
N THR A 140 -4.86 12.35 -1.42
CA THR A 140 -5.56 13.45 -2.14
C THR A 140 -4.78 14.76 -2.25
N GLN A 141 -3.84 15.01 -1.33
CA GLN A 141 -2.93 16.15 -1.39
C GLN A 141 -1.87 16.03 -2.50
N VAL A 142 -1.56 14.81 -2.94
CA VAL A 142 -0.51 14.54 -3.93
C VAL A 142 -1.10 14.27 -5.31
N TYR A 143 -2.28 13.65 -5.38
CA TYR A 143 -2.80 13.07 -6.63
C TYR A 143 -3.98 13.81 -7.27
N GLY A 144 -4.33 14.98 -6.74
CA GLY A 144 -5.06 16.02 -7.46
C GLY A 144 -6.36 16.49 -6.82
N PHE A 145 -7.02 15.70 -5.97
CA PHE A 145 -8.32 16.08 -5.42
C PHE A 145 -8.28 17.32 -4.52
N TYR A 146 -7.21 17.49 -3.73
CA TYR A 146 -6.99 18.70 -2.94
C TYR A 146 -6.92 19.95 -3.83
N ASP A 147 -6.09 19.90 -4.87
CA ASP A 147 -5.90 21.01 -5.80
C ASP A 147 -7.17 21.31 -6.59
N GLU A 148 -7.92 20.27 -6.99
CA GLU A 148 -9.20 20.40 -7.67
C GLU A 148 -10.23 21.16 -6.80
N CYS A 149 -10.36 20.77 -5.53
CA CYS A 149 -11.24 21.46 -4.58
C CYS A 149 -10.81 22.92 -4.37
N LEU A 150 -9.51 23.15 -4.19
CA LEU A 150 -8.94 24.49 -3.97
C LEU A 150 -9.18 25.40 -5.19
N GLN A 151 -9.02 24.87 -6.40
CA GLN A 151 -9.24 25.61 -7.64
C GLN A 151 -10.73 25.96 -7.82
N LYS A 152 -11.65 25.03 -7.55
CA LYS A 152 -13.10 25.20 -7.79
C LYS A 152 -13.79 26.07 -6.74
N TYR A 153 -13.35 26.06 -5.49
CA TYR A 153 -13.96 26.82 -4.39
C TYR A 153 -13.12 28.00 -3.89
N GLY A 154 -11.86 28.11 -4.33
CA GLY A 154 -10.92 29.15 -3.87
C GLY A 154 -10.40 28.93 -2.44
N ASN A 155 -10.78 27.84 -1.79
CA ASN A 155 -10.36 27.48 -0.43
C ASN A 155 -10.44 25.95 -0.20
N ALA A 156 -9.89 25.46 0.91
CA ALA A 156 -9.80 24.02 1.21
C ALA A 156 -10.96 23.48 2.07
N ASN A 157 -12.03 24.23 2.34
CA ASN A 157 -13.12 23.80 3.23
C ASN A 157 -13.84 22.57 2.70
N VAL A 158 -14.20 22.58 1.41
CA VAL A 158 -14.89 21.43 0.79
C VAL A 158 -14.04 20.17 0.84
N TRP A 159 -12.74 20.26 0.57
CA TRP A 159 -11.83 19.13 0.74
C TRP A 159 -11.84 18.59 2.17
N ARG A 160 -11.81 19.48 3.20
CA ARG A 160 -11.91 19.05 4.61
C ARG A 160 -13.23 18.35 4.92
N HIS A 161 -14.35 18.84 4.38
CA HIS A 161 -15.66 18.20 4.53
C HIS A 161 -15.71 16.82 3.86
N CYS A 162 -15.15 16.68 2.67
CA CYS A 162 -15.05 15.39 1.97
C CYS A 162 -14.15 14.41 2.74
N CYS A 163 -12.99 14.85 3.24
CA CYS A 163 -12.11 14.02 4.06
C CYS A 163 -12.78 13.55 5.36
N ARG A 164 -13.72 14.34 5.93
CA ARG A 164 -14.50 13.88 7.07
C ARG A 164 -15.45 12.74 6.69
N VAL A 165 -16.07 12.81 5.51
CA VAL A 165 -16.88 11.70 4.98
C VAL A 165 -16.01 10.47 4.76
N PHE A 166 -14.79 10.64 4.23
CA PHE A 166 -13.85 9.54 3.97
C PHE A 166 -13.51 8.75 5.22
N ASP A 167 -13.32 9.41 6.37
CA ASP A 167 -13.07 8.74 7.65
C ASP A 167 -14.21 7.81 8.08
N LEU A 168 -15.42 8.08 7.63
CA LEU A 168 -16.62 7.36 8.05
C LEU A 168 -17.02 6.23 7.09
N LEU A 169 -16.47 6.20 5.87
CA LEU A 169 -16.75 5.16 4.88
C LEU A 169 -16.48 3.77 5.45
N ALA A 170 -17.39 2.82 5.17
CA ALA A 170 -17.23 1.44 5.59
C ALA A 170 -15.95 0.82 5.00
N ILE A 171 -15.39 -0.18 5.68
CA ILE A 171 -14.15 -0.84 5.23
C ILE A 171 -14.46 -1.92 4.20
N ALA A 172 -15.58 -2.60 4.36
CA ALA A 172 -15.97 -3.73 3.54
C ALA A 172 -17.49 -3.80 3.37
N ALA A 173 -17.92 -4.61 2.41
CA ALA A 173 -19.30 -5.05 2.27
C ALA A 173 -19.37 -6.58 2.19
N LEU A 174 -20.48 -7.18 2.62
CA LEU A 174 -20.68 -8.62 2.60
C LEU A 174 -21.99 -8.93 1.88
N ILE A 175 -21.87 -9.52 0.69
CA ILE A 175 -23.02 -9.84 -0.17
C ILE A 175 -23.53 -11.24 0.18
N ASP A 176 -24.80 -11.33 0.57
CA ASP A 176 -25.52 -12.56 0.94
C ASP A 176 -24.73 -13.47 1.91
N ASP A 177 -23.95 -12.88 2.83
CA ASP A 177 -23.05 -13.59 3.76
C ASP A 177 -22.03 -14.53 3.09
N LYS A 178 -21.76 -14.34 1.79
CA LYS A 178 -20.96 -15.28 0.98
C LYS A 178 -19.85 -14.63 0.16
N ALA A 179 -19.97 -13.37 -0.21
CA ALA A 179 -18.93 -12.65 -0.96
C ALA A 179 -18.48 -11.38 -0.21
N LEU A 180 -17.21 -11.34 0.17
CA LEU A 180 -16.60 -10.19 0.84
C LEU A 180 -16.07 -9.20 -0.19
N CYS A 181 -16.53 -7.95 -0.15
CA CYS A 181 -16.00 -6.84 -0.93
C CYS A 181 -15.06 -5.99 -0.08
N VAL A 182 -13.83 -5.80 -0.54
CA VAL A 182 -12.82 -4.88 0.03
C VAL A 182 -12.14 -4.12 -1.11
N HIS A 183 -11.62 -2.93 -0.88
CA HIS A 183 -10.92 -2.21 -1.96
C HIS A 183 -9.58 -2.89 -2.31
N GLY A 184 -8.70 -2.98 -1.32
CA GLY A 184 -7.38 -3.58 -1.41
C GLY A 184 -7.46 -5.11 -1.35
N GLY A 185 -7.12 -5.71 -0.22
CA GLY A 185 -6.98 -7.15 -0.15
C GLY A 185 -6.96 -7.68 1.28
N LEU A 186 -6.35 -8.84 1.47
CA LEU A 186 -6.27 -9.47 2.79
C LEU A 186 -5.10 -8.91 3.61
N SER A 187 -5.13 -9.13 4.93
CA SER A 187 -4.07 -8.75 5.86
C SER A 187 -3.59 -9.95 6.69
N PRO A 188 -2.29 -10.07 7.01
CA PRO A 188 -1.79 -11.07 7.95
C PRO A 188 -2.41 -10.97 9.35
N GLU A 189 -2.84 -9.76 9.73
CA GLU A 189 -3.48 -9.47 11.02
C GLU A 189 -4.99 -9.78 11.04
N VAL A 190 -5.59 -10.00 9.87
CA VAL A 190 -7.04 -10.20 9.69
C VAL A 190 -7.31 -11.62 9.24
N LYS A 191 -7.62 -12.50 10.21
CA LYS A 191 -7.98 -13.89 9.95
C LYS A 191 -9.49 -14.12 9.84
N THR A 192 -10.28 -13.27 10.50
CA THR A 192 -11.73 -13.39 10.57
C THR A 192 -12.43 -12.07 10.23
N LEU A 193 -13.69 -12.15 9.78
CA LEU A 193 -14.55 -10.98 9.56
C LEU A 193 -14.71 -10.14 10.83
N ASP A 194 -14.81 -10.78 12.00
CA ASP A 194 -14.89 -10.07 13.29
C ASP A 194 -13.72 -9.12 13.49
N LYS A 195 -12.52 -9.48 13.03
CA LYS A 195 -11.37 -8.59 13.14
C LYS A 195 -11.58 -7.29 12.36
N ILE A 196 -12.16 -7.35 11.16
CA ILE A 196 -12.53 -6.15 10.37
C ILE A 196 -13.61 -5.35 11.10
N ALA A 197 -14.61 -6.03 11.68
CA ALA A 197 -15.70 -5.40 12.43
C ALA A 197 -15.21 -4.58 13.64
N THR A 198 -14.07 -4.94 14.25
CA THR A 198 -13.50 -4.23 15.40
C THR A 198 -12.55 -3.07 15.07
N ILE A 199 -12.23 -2.82 13.79
CA ILE A 199 -11.31 -1.74 13.40
C ILE A 199 -11.92 -0.36 13.72
N GLN A 200 -11.17 0.53 14.37
CA GLN A 200 -11.59 1.92 14.52
C GLN A 200 -11.38 2.65 13.19
N ARG A 201 -12.44 2.79 12.39
CA ARG A 201 -12.35 3.35 11.03
C ARG A 201 -12.36 4.88 10.96
N ASP A 202 -12.94 5.56 11.96
CA ASP A 202 -13.07 7.03 12.05
C ASP A 202 -11.73 7.72 12.37
N VAL A 203 -10.76 7.49 11.49
CA VAL A 203 -9.39 7.98 11.53
C VAL A 203 -8.86 8.07 10.09
N GLU A 204 -7.77 8.81 9.91
CA GLU A 204 -6.95 8.72 8.70
C GLU A 204 -6.39 7.30 8.54
N ILE A 205 -6.30 6.80 7.31
CA ILE A 205 -5.72 5.47 7.03
C ILE A 205 -4.29 5.41 7.59
N PRO A 206 -3.98 4.48 8.51
CA PRO A 206 -2.64 4.33 9.05
C PRO A 206 -1.64 3.88 7.98
N HIS A 207 -0.35 4.13 8.22
CA HIS A 207 0.73 3.66 7.33
C HIS A 207 1.00 2.14 7.39
N LYS A 208 0.43 1.43 8.37
CA LYS A 208 0.62 -0.02 8.57
C LYS A 208 -0.51 -0.64 9.39
N GLY A 209 -0.59 -1.98 9.37
CA GLY A 209 -1.52 -2.78 10.14
C GLY A 209 -2.82 -3.06 9.41
N ALA A 210 -3.72 -3.81 10.05
CA ALA A 210 -4.95 -4.34 9.44
C ALA A 210 -5.73 -3.35 8.55
N PHE A 211 -5.94 -2.10 9.01
CA PHE A 211 -6.71 -1.12 8.22
C PHE A 211 -5.96 -0.67 6.97
N CYS A 212 -4.65 -0.44 7.07
CA CYS A 212 -3.80 -0.12 5.92
C CYS A 212 -3.83 -1.26 4.89
N ASP A 213 -3.63 -2.49 5.38
CA ASP A 213 -3.52 -3.67 4.53
C ASP A 213 -4.80 -3.93 3.73
N LEU A 214 -5.99 -3.75 4.33
CA LEU A 214 -7.28 -3.93 3.65
C LEU A 214 -7.48 -2.94 2.49
N MET A 215 -6.78 -1.80 2.51
CA MET A 215 -6.83 -0.76 1.46
C MET A 215 -5.72 -0.93 0.42
N TRP A 216 -4.58 -1.56 0.75
CA TRP A 216 -3.38 -1.53 -0.10
C TRP A 216 -2.86 -2.90 -0.58
N SER A 217 -3.36 -4.01 -0.03
CA SER A 217 -2.82 -5.34 -0.33
C SER A 217 -3.32 -5.90 -1.66
N ASP A 218 -2.50 -6.70 -2.33
CA ASP A 218 -2.75 -7.24 -3.66
C ASP A 218 -2.59 -8.77 -3.74
N PRO A 219 -3.46 -9.47 -4.50
CA PRO A 219 -3.24 -10.86 -4.83
C PRO A 219 -2.10 -11.01 -5.85
N GLU A 220 -1.19 -11.96 -5.61
CA GLU A 220 -0.07 -12.27 -6.51
C GLU A 220 0.28 -13.77 -6.45
N ASP A 221 1.02 -14.28 -7.44
CA ASP A 221 1.51 -15.66 -7.47
C ASP A 221 2.70 -15.87 -6.51
N VAL A 222 2.43 -15.71 -5.22
CA VAL A 222 3.34 -16.00 -4.10
C VAL A 222 2.78 -17.17 -3.28
N GLU A 223 3.64 -17.89 -2.55
CA GLU A 223 3.18 -19.05 -1.76
C GLU A 223 2.23 -18.65 -0.61
N SER A 224 2.54 -17.55 0.09
CA SER A 224 1.81 -17.07 1.27
C SER A 224 1.72 -15.55 1.28
N TRP A 225 2.58 -14.86 2.05
CA TRP A 225 2.66 -13.40 2.11
C TRP A 225 4.01 -12.91 1.61
N ALA A 226 4.04 -11.78 0.91
CA ALA A 226 5.27 -11.08 0.57
C ALA A 226 5.08 -9.56 0.75
N ILE A 227 6.20 -8.82 0.84
CA ILE A 227 6.16 -7.37 1.01
C ILE A 227 5.61 -6.73 -0.27
N SER A 228 4.65 -5.83 -0.12
CA SER A 228 4.10 -5.09 -1.26
C SER A 228 5.11 -4.10 -1.84
N PRO A 229 5.31 -4.06 -3.17
CA PRO A 229 6.14 -3.06 -3.81
C PRO A 229 5.56 -1.64 -3.70
N ARG A 230 4.29 -1.49 -3.30
CA ARG A 230 3.64 -0.18 -3.08
C ARG A 230 4.19 0.57 -1.88
N GLY A 231 4.97 -0.10 -1.02
CA GLY A 231 5.44 0.47 0.25
C GLY A 231 4.39 0.48 1.38
N ALA A 232 3.20 -0.07 1.12
CA ALA A 232 2.12 -0.29 2.06
C ALA A 232 1.34 -1.56 1.68
N GLY A 233 0.75 -2.23 2.67
CA GLY A 233 0.06 -3.51 2.48
C GLY A 233 0.99 -4.69 2.15
N TRP A 234 0.38 -5.79 1.69
CA TRP A 234 1.06 -7.05 1.41
C TRP A 234 0.68 -7.60 0.04
N LEU A 235 1.57 -8.42 -0.53
CA LEU A 235 1.19 -9.39 -1.55
C LEU A 235 0.70 -10.66 -0.86
N PHE A 236 -0.38 -11.26 -1.35
CA PHE A 236 -0.90 -12.51 -0.82
C PHE A 236 -1.23 -13.53 -1.91
N GLY A 237 -0.98 -14.80 -1.60
CA GLY A 237 -1.14 -15.92 -2.51
C GLY A 237 -2.41 -16.74 -2.32
N ARG A 238 -2.54 -17.75 -3.18
CA ARG A 238 -3.66 -18.70 -3.17
C ARG A 238 -3.92 -19.32 -1.81
N SER A 239 -2.87 -19.74 -1.09
CA SER A 239 -3.00 -20.42 0.20
C SER A 239 -3.65 -19.52 1.26
N VAL A 240 -3.34 -18.22 1.23
CA VAL A 240 -3.91 -17.21 2.13
C VAL A 240 -5.39 -17.02 1.82
N THR A 241 -5.74 -16.87 0.55
CA THR A 241 -7.13 -16.74 0.09
C THR A 241 -7.97 -17.96 0.45
N ASP A 242 -7.48 -19.16 0.14
CA ASP A 242 -8.19 -20.41 0.44
C ASP A 242 -8.47 -20.55 1.93
N ARG A 243 -7.46 -20.26 2.77
CA ARG A 243 -7.61 -20.31 4.23
C ARG A 243 -8.59 -19.26 4.74
N PHE A 244 -8.54 -18.04 4.24
CA PHE A 244 -9.42 -16.96 4.67
C PHE A 244 -10.88 -17.26 4.32
N LEU A 245 -11.14 -17.68 3.07
CA LEU A 245 -12.47 -18.07 2.61
C LEU A 245 -13.04 -19.21 3.45
N HIS A 246 -12.23 -20.26 3.67
CA HIS A 246 -12.64 -21.41 4.47
C HIS A 246 -12.97 -21.03 5.93
N THR A 247 -12.11 -20.20 6.55
CA THR A 247 -12.28 -19.79 7.96
C THR A 247 -13.56 -18.98 8.17
N ASN A 248 -13.98 -18.22 7.16
CA ASN A 248 -15.11 -17.29 7.25
C ASN A 248 -16.38 -17.78 6.53
N ASP A 249 -16.39 -19.04 6.06
CA ASP A 249 -17.49 -19.62 5.26
C ASP A 249 -17.92 -18.76 4.05
N LEU A 250 -16.91 -18.18 3.38
CA LEU A 250 -17.08 -17.36 2.18
C LEU A 250 -16.77 -18.15 0.92
N SER A 251 -17.41 -17.78 -0.18
CA SER A 251 -17.15 -18.35 -1.51
C SER A 251 -16.29 -17.46 -2.39
N LEU A 252 -16.24 -16.16 -2.12
CA LEU A 252 -15.60 -15.18 -3.01
C LEU A 252 -15.07 -13.97 -2.23
N ILE A 253 -13.92 -13.46 -2.66
CA ILE A 253 -13.46 -12.10 -2.35
C ILE A 253 -13.57 -11.25 -3.60
N CYS A 254 -14.27 -10.13 -3.50
CA CYS A 254 -14.36 -9.10 -4.53
C CYS A 254 -13.45 -7.94 -4.13
N ARG A 255 -12.63 -7.47 -5.07
CA ARG A 255 -11.73 -6.34 -4.82
C ARG A 255 -11.50 -5.46 -6.05
N ALA A 256 -10.82 -4.33 -5.87
CA ALA A 256 -10.58 -3.32 -6.90
C ALA A 256 -9.07 -3.00 -7.04
N HIS A 257 -8.63 -1.73 -6.98
CA HIS A 257 -7.26 -1.23 -6.75
C HIS A 257 -6.14 -1.58 -7.76
N GLN A 258 -6.16 -2.76 -8.39
CA GLN A 258 -5.23 -3.16 -9.44
C GLN A 258 -5.88 -2.98 -10.81
N LEU A 259 -5.19 -2.25 -11.68
CA LEU A 259 -5.60 -2.10 -13.07
C LEU A 259 -5.61 -3.46 -13.75
N VAL A 260 -6.75 -3.80 -14.36
CA VAL A 260 -6.89 -5.00 -15.20
C VAL A 260 -7.37 -4.58 -16.58
N GLN A 261 -6.65 -5.02 -17.62
CA GLN A 261 -6.86 -4.54 -19.00
C GLN A 261 -8.25 -4.90 -19.53
N GLU A 262 -8.78 -6.03 -19.09
CA GLU A 262 -10.08 -6.59 -19.45
C GLU A 262 -11.23 -6.05 -18.58
N GLY A 263 -10.95 -5.13 -17.64
CA GLY A 263 -11.92 -4.54 -16.73
C GLY A 263 -12.27 -5.41 -15.52
N TYR A 264 -12.08 -6.72 -15.59
CA TYR A 264 -12.13 -7.62 -14.43
C TYR A 264 -11.23 -8.83 -14.62
N LYS A 265 -10.80 -9.47 -13.52
CA LYS A 265 -9.95 -10.66 -13.54
C LYS A 265 -10.25 -11.57 -12.36
N TYR A 266 -10.54 -12.84 -12.64
CA TYR A 266 -10.61 -13.88 -11.61
C TYR A 266 -9.24 -14.52 -11.39
N LEU A 267 -8.96 -14.90 -10.14
CA LEU A 267 -7.82 -15.75 -9.78
C LEU A 267 -8.27 -16.95 -8.96
N TRP A 268 -7.45 -18.00 -8.99
CA TRP A 268 -7.55 -19.20 -8.15
C TRP A 268 -8.94 -19.84 -8.12
N ASP A 269 -9.41 -20.30 -9.28
CA ASP A 269 -10.71 -20.96 -9.44
C ASP A 269 -11.89 -20.07 -9.01
N GLU A 270 -11.86 -18.82 -9.46
CA GLU A 270 -12.87 -17.79 -9.17
C GLU A 270 -13.09 -17.47 -7.68
N LYS A 271 -12.07 -17.70 -6.85
CA LYS A 271 -12.13 -17.41 -5.40
C LYS A 271 -11.87 -15.95 -5.07
N ILE A 272 -11.18 -15.23 -5.96
CA ILE A 272 -11.01 -13.79 -5.88
C ILE A 272 -11.27 -13.16 -7.25
N VAL A 273 -11.90 -12.00 -7.25
CA VAL A 273 -12.14 -11.19 -8.45
C VAL A 273 -11.66 -9.77 -8.22
N THR A 274 -10.82 -9.29 -9.14
CA THR A 274 -10.50 -7.87 -9.27
C THR A 274 -11.45 -7.25 -10.27
N VAL A 275 -12.13 -6.15 -9.91
CA VAL A 275 -13.02 -5.39 -10.78
C VAL A 275 -12.47 -3.97 -10.91
N TRP A 276 -12.40 -3.47 -12.13
CA TRP A 276 -11.90 -2.14 -12.47
C TRP A 276 -12.93 -1.38 -13.28
N SER A 277 -13.32 -0.18 -12.81
CA SER A 277 -14.45 0.57 -13.36
C SER A 277 -14.06 1.90 -14.03
N ALA A 278 -12.76 2.16 -14.23
CA ALA A 278 -12.24 3.36 -14.90
C ALA A 278 -11.64 3.02 -16.29
N PRO A 279 -12.40 3.10 -17.39
CA PRO A 279 -11.91 2.73 -18.72
C PRO A 279 -10.92 3.77 -19.26
N ASN A 280 -9.97 3.34 -20.10
CA ASN A 280 -8.86 4.15 -20.59
C ASN A 280 -8.25 5.00 -19.46
N TYR A 281 -7.87 4.34 -18.37
CA TYR A 281 -7.47 4.99 -17.13
C TYR A 281 -6.40 6.07 -17.36
N CYS A 282 -6.47 7.18 -16.62
CA CYS A 282 -5.61 8.35 -16.82
C CYS A 282 -5.59 8.88 -18.27
N TYR A 283 -6.63 8.59 -19.06
CA TYR A 283 -6.77 8.93 -20.48
C TYR A 283 -5.65 8.35 -21.38
N ARG A 284 -4.97 7.28 -20.95
CA ARG A 284 -3.80 6.74 -21.65
C ARG A 284 -3.61 5.22 -21.58
N CYS A 285 -4.21 4.55 -20.60
CA CYS A 285 -3.92 3.14 -20.33
C CYS A 285 -4.55 2.18 -21.35
N GLY A 286 -5.60 2.61 -22.07
CA GLY A 286 -6.25 1.81 -23.11
C GLY A 286 -7.08 0.62 -22.63
N ASN A 287 -7.18 0.38 -21.32
CA ASN A 287 -7.98 -0.68 -20.73
C ASN A 287 -9.49 -0.47 -20.95
N VAL A 288 -10.26 -1.56 -20.90
CA VAL A 288 -11.72 -1.46 -20.73
C VAL A 288 -12.07 -1.44 -19.23
N ALA A 289 -13.33 -1.14 -18.92
CA ALA A 289 -13.86 -1.21 -17.57
C ALA A 289 -14.98 -2.24 -17.48
N ALA A 290 -15.25 -2.71 -16.28
CA ALA A 290 -16.37 -3.59 -16.01
C ALA A 290 -17.09 -3.21 -14.72
N VAL A 291 -18.35 -3.64 -14.64
CA VAL A 291 -19.08 -3.85 -13.40
C VAL A 291 -19.49 -5.31 -13.31
N LEU A 292 -19.66 -5.82 -12.09
CA LEU A 292 -20.06 -7.20 -11.87
C LEU A 292 -21.43 -7.23 -11.19
N GLU A 293 -22.45 -7.66 -11.93
CA GLU A 293 -23.82 -7.80 -11.46
C GLU A 293 -23.99 -9.14 -10.73
N PHE A 294 -24.43 -9.09 -9.48
CA PHE A 294 -24.83 -10.26 -8.69
C PHE A 294 -26.34 -10.40 -8.75
N LYS A 295 -26.81 -11.51 -9.33
CA LYS A 295 -28.20 -11.95 -9.20
C LYS A 295 -28.40 -12.80 -7.96
N SER A 296 -27.35 -13.53 -7.57
CA SER A 296 -27.20 -14.24 -6.30
C SER A 296 -25.70 -14.33 -5.98
N ALA A 297 -25.32 -14.77 -4.78
CA ALA A 297 -23.93 -15.02 -4.44
C ALA A 297 -23.19 -15.94 -5.44
N GLN A 298 -23.89 -16.86 -6.11
CA GLN A 298 -23.31 -17.81 -7.07
C GLN A 298 -23.47 -17.37 -8.53
N GLU A 299 -24.54 -16.64 -8.88
CA GLU A 299 -24.79 -16.18 -10.24
C GLU A 299 -24.35 -14.72 -10.41
N ARG A 300 -23.25 -14.54 -11.17
CA ARG A 300 -22.62 -13.25 -11.43
C ARG A 300 -22.48 -13.01 -12.93
N VAL A 301 -22.71 -11.78 -13.38
CA VAL A 301 -22.60 -11.38 -14.79
C VAL A 301 -21.73 -10.14 -14.91
N ALA A 302 -20.58 -10.27 -15.58
CA ALA A 302 -19.73 -9.12 -15.86
C ALA A 302 -20.31 -8.32 -17.05
N LYS A 303 -20.43 -7.00 -16.88
CA LYS A 303 -20.80 -6.07 -17.95
C LYS A 303 -19.62 -5.15 -18.23
N ILE A 304 -19.09 -5.25 -19.45
CA ILE A 304 -17.92 -4.48 -19.90
C ILE A 304 -18.39 -3.22 -20.61
N PHE A 305 -17.72 -2.09 -20.35
CA PHE A 305 -17.93 -0.82 -21.03
C PHE A 305 -16.59 -0.15 -21.38
N LYS A 306 -16.64 0.75 -22.36
CA LYS A 306 -15.48 1.48 -22.87
C LYS A 306 -15.52 2.93 -22.42
N ALA A 307 -14.37 3.58 -22.56
CA ALA A 307 -14.22 5.00 -22.31
C ALA A 307 -15.17 5.79 -23.21
N VAL A 308 -15.86 6.76 -22.63
CA VAL A 308 -16.64 7.76 -23.39
C VAL A 308 -15.69 8.49 -24.34
N ASP A 309 -16.10 8.70 -25.58
CA ASP A 309 -15.27 9.38 -26.58
C ASP A 309 -14.83 10.79 -26.13
N ASP A 310 -13.63 11.21 -26.52
CA ASP A 310 -13.04 12.48 -26.08
C ASP A 310 -13.85 13.72 -26.49
N ASP A 311 -14.59 13.65 -27.61
CA ASP A 311 -15.46 14.73 -28.09
C ASP A 311 -16.71 14.95 -27.22
N LYS A 312 -17.08 13.95 -26.41
CA LYS A 312 -18.19 14.01 -25.46
C LYS A 312 -17.73 14.42 -24.05
N ARG A 313 -16.42 14.59 -23.85
CA ARG A 313 -15.83 15.05 -22.60
C ARG A 313 -15.57 16.55 -22.68
N VAL A 314 -15.81 17.25 -21.58
CA VAL A 314 -15.22 18.57 -21.40
C VAL A 314 -13.83 18.36 -20.79
N ILE A 315 -12.81 19.05 -21.25
CA ILE A 315 -11.48 19.07 -20.61
C ILE A 315 -11.34 20.43 -19.93
N PRO A 316 -11.17 20.51 -18.61
CA PRO A 316 -11.02 21.79 -17.92
C PRO A 316 -9.75 22.54 -18.37
N GLU A 317 -9.82 23.87 -18.40
CA GLU A 317 -8.63 24.69 -18.64
C GLU A 317 -7.60 24.49 -17.52
N ARG A 318 -6.35 24.13 -17.88
CA ARG A 318 -5.26 23.95 -16.91
C ARG A 318 -4.76 25.31 -16.41
N ASN A 319 -5.21 25.73 -15.23
CA ASN A 319 -4.54 26.80 -14.50
C ASN A 319 -3.33 26.22 -13.77
N THR A 320 -2.17 26.27 -14.42
CA THR A 320 -0.91 25.75 -13.88
C THR A 320 -0.48 26.50 -12.62
N SER A 321 -0.57 25.86 -11.45
CA SER A 321 0.44 26.05 -10.40
C SER A 321 1.63 25.12 -10.72
N PRO A 322 2.90 25.50 -10.42
CA PRO A 322 4.09 24.74 -10.83
C PRO A 322 4.22 23.34 -10.23
N GLN A 323 3.27 22.87 -9.42
CA GLN A 323 3.33 21.56 -8.75
C GLN A 323 2.57 20.46 -9.51
N THR A 324 1.85 20.78 -10.59
CA THR A 324 0.96 19.84 -11.30
C THR A 324 1.61 19.05 -12.45
N ASN A 325 2.94 18.94 -12.48
CA ASN A 325 3.66 18.10 -13.44
C ASN A 325 3.88 16.64 -12.98
N ALA A 326 3.27 16.18 -11.89
CA ALA A 326 3.41 14.80 -11.43
C ALA A 326 2.58 13.77 -12.24
N CYS A 327 1.76 14.21 -13.20
CA CYS A 327 0.99 13.29 -14.06
C CYS A 327 1.80 12.70 -15.24
N THR A 328 3.08 13.01 -15.36
CA THR A 328 4.02 12.30 -16.23
C THR A 328 4.96 11.44 -15.39
N ASP A 329 4.92 10.13 -15.63
CA ASP A 329 6.03 9.18 -15.40
C ASP A 329 6.19 8.44 -14.07
N ILE A 330 5.34 8.54 -13.04
CA ILE A 330 5.63 7.83 -11.76
C ILE A 330 4.84 6.53 -11.54
N GLU A 331 3.58 6.41 -11.95
CA GLU A 331 2.79 5.20 -11.64
C GLU A 331 2.54 4.23 -12.80
N PHE A 332 2.48 4.70 -14.05
CA PHE A 332 2.47 3.79 -15.19
C PHE A 332 3.84 3.10 -15.36
N LEU A 333 4.87 3.74 -14.82
CA LEU A 333 6.21 3.19 -14.60
C LEU A 333 6.29 2.27 -13.37
N PHE A 334 5.19 1.92 -12.69
CA PHE A 334 5.20 0.93 -11.61
C PHE A 334 4.65 -0.42 -12.10
N GLU A 335 3.59 -0.44 -12.91
CA GLU A 335 2.99 -1.69 -13.37
C GLU A 335 3.64 -2.31 -14.63
N MET A 336 4.11 -1.52 -15.60
CA MET A 336 4.83 -2.06 -16.77
C MET A 336 6.33 -2.26 -16.54
N LYS A 337 6.85 -1.82 -15.39
CA LYS A 337 8.28 -1.83 -15.07
C LYS A 337 8.75 -3.08 -14.37
N SER A 338 7.92 -4.04 -13.98
CA SER A 338 8.41 -5.26 -13.31
C SER A 338 9.43 -6.05 -14.13
N LEU A 339 9.46 -5.92 -15.46
CA LEU A 339 10.50 -6.56 -16.28
C LEU A 339 11.70 -5.64 -16.55
N LEU A 340 11.48 -4.34 -16.81
CA LEU A 340 12.55 -3.42 -17.19
C LEU A 340 13.25 -2.76 -16.00
N LEU A 341 12.55 -2.55 -14.88
CA LEU A 341 13.11 -2.15 -13.59
C LEU A 341 13.76 -3.34 -12.90
N PHE A 342 13.30 -4.57 -13.09
CA PHE A 342 14.09 -5.75 -12.70
C PHE A 342 15.37 -5.82 -13.53
N VAL A 343 15.33 -5.57 -14.84
CA VAL A 343 16.55 -5.50 -15.66
C VAL A 343 17.43 -4.28 -15.30
N LEU A 344 16.88 -3.10 -15.01
CA LEU A 344 17.65 -1.90 -14.65
C LEU A 344 18.10 -1.85 -13.19
N VAL A 345 17.37 -2.46 -12.25
CA VAL A 345 17.79 -2.69 -10.86
C VAL A 345 18.71 -3.88 -10.80
N VAL A 346 18.60 -4.89 -11.66
CA VAL A 346 19.66 -5.90 -11.84
C VAL A 346 20.89 -5.24 -12.47
N ILE A 347 20.77 -4.38 -13.48
CA ILE A 347 21.92 -3.67 -14.08
C ILE A 347 22.51 -2.62 -13.11
N ALA A 348 21.68 -1.92 -12.33
CA ALA A 348 22.11 -0.92 -11.35
C ALA A 348 22.56 -1.56 -10.03
N ALA A 349 22.01 -2.70 -9.60
CA ALA A 349 22.53 -3.49 -8.50
C ALA A 349 23.86 -4.11 -8.92
N VAL A 350 23.97 -4.68 -10.13
CA VAL A 350 25.25 -5.13 -10.71
C VAL A 350 26.28 -3.98 -10.81
N GLY A 351 25.83 -2.72 -10.90
CA GLY A 351 26.66 -1.51 -10.84
C GLY A 351 26.84 -0.87 -9.45
N ALA A 352 26.06 -1.27 -8.44
CA ALA A 352 26.06 -0.71 -7.09
C ALA A 352 26.75 -1.60 -6.06
N PHE A 353 27.04 -2.86 -6.40
CA PHE A 353 27.95 -3.68 -5.60
C PHE A 353 29.34 -3.03 -5.57
N ARG A 354 29.71 -2.54 -4.39
CA ARG A 354 31.04 -1.99 -4.14
C ARG A 354 31.94 -3.16 -3.80
N GLN A 355 32.91 -3.40 -4.67
CA GLN A 355 33.98 -4.34 -4.37
C GLN A 355 34.76 -3.84 -3.15
N GLN A 356 34.87 -4.65 -2.12
CA GLN A 356 35.63 -4.36 -0.91
C GLN A 356 36.49 -5.57 -0.54
N SER A 357 37.54 -5.33 0.23
CA SER A 357 38.52 -6.36 0.57
C SER A 357 39.10 -6.14 1.97
N ALA A 358 39.50 -7.25 2.59
CA ALA A 358 40.13 -7.28 3.89
C ALA A 358 41.28 -8.30 3.90
N ALA A 359 42.27 -8.06 4.74
CA ALA A 359 43.37 -8.99 5.00
C ALA A 359 43.62 -9.11 6.49
N VAL A 360 43.97 -10.32 6.93
CA VAL A 360 44.32 -10.63 8.31
C VAL A 360 45.56 -11.52 8.35
N THR A 361 46.44 -11.21 9.29
CA THR A 361 47.70 -11.94 9.52
C THR A 361 47.86 -12.18 11.01
N GLY A 362 48.53 -13.26 11.38
CA GLY A 362 48.79 -13.54 12.79
C GLY A 362 49.60 -14.80 12.98
N ARG A 363 49.82 -15.14 14.25
CA ARG A 363 50.52 -16.34 14.65
C ARG A 363 49.80 -16.99 15.83
N LEU A 364 49.56 -18.29 15.73
CA LEU A 364 48.86 -19.07 16.72
C LEU A 364 49.81 -20.02 17.45
N PHE A 365 49.61 -20.15 18.76
CA PHE A 365 50.35 -21.04 19.64
C PHE A 365 49.38 -21.95 20.38
N CYS A 366 49.85 -23.14 20.74
CA CYS A 366 49.18 -24.03 21.68
C CYS A 366 50.15 -24.29 22.84
N GLY A 367 49.94 -23.57 23.94
CA GLY A 367 50.88 -23.51 25.05
C GLY A 367 52.20 -22.88 24.63
N THR A 368 53.29 -23.66 24.67
CA THR A 368 54.65 -23.18 24.31
C THR A 368 55.07 -23.52 22.88
N ALA A 369 54.26 -24.30 22.15
CA ALA A 369 54.54 -24.72 20.79
C ALA A 369 53.74 -23.90 19.77
N PRO A 370 54.31 -23.62 18.58
CA PRO A 370 53.53 -23.07 17.48
C PRO A 370 52.38 -24.01 17.08
N ALA A 371 51.18 -23.47 16.89
CA ALA A 371 50.01 -24.25 16.50
C ALA A 371 49.98 -24.40 14.99
N ALA A 372 50.63 -25.45 14.47
CA ALA A 372 50.69 -25.76 13.05
C ALA A 372 49.44 -26.50 12.56
N ASN A 373 49.09 -26.32 11.28
CA ASN A 373 47.95 -26.97 10.62
C ASN A 373 46.57 -26.66 11.26
N VAL A 374 46.43 -25.49 11.88
CA VAL A 374 45.16 -24.98 12.41
C VAL A 374 44.39 -24.33 11.28
N GLN A 375 43.13 -24.70 11.09
CA GLN A 375 42.29 -24.14 10.03
C GLN A 375 41.87 -22.71 10.40
N VAL A 376 42.08 -21.80 9.47
CA VAL A 376 41.68 -20.39 9.59
C VAL A 376 40.85 -19.99 8.37
N LYS A 377 39.78 -19.22 8.61
CA LYS A 377 38.88 -18.72 7.56
C LYS A 377 38.58 -17.26 7.76
N LEU A 378 38.72 -16.46 6.70
CA LEU A 378 38.22 -15.10 6.62
C LEU A 378 36.85 -15.14 5.94
N VAL A 379 35.82 -14.66 6.62
CA VAL A 379 34.44 -14.73 6.15
C VAL A 379 33.76 -13.38 6.33
N ASP A 380 32.83 -13.05 5.46
CA ASP A 380 31.84 -12.01 5.72
C ASP A 380 30.67 -12.58 6.53
N ASN A 381 29.99 -11.75 7.31
CA ASN A 381 28.86 -12.20 8.11
C ASN A 381 27.74 -11.17 8.09
N ASP A 382 26.84 -11.31 7.12
CA ASP A 382 25.74 -10.37 6.92
C ASP A 382 24.54 -10.63 7.84
N GLY A 383 23.87 -9.53 8.22
CA GLY A 383 22.49 -9.55 8.76
C GLY A 383 21.42 -9.35 7.68
N GLY A 384 21.81 -9.44 6.41
CA GLY A 384 21.03 -9.13 5.21
C GLY A 384 20.43 -10.36 4.49
N PRO A 385 19.90 -10.18 3.25
CA PRO A 385 19.23 -11.24 2.47
C PRO A 385 20.16 -12.20 1.71
N ASP A 386 21.48 -12.03 1.76
CA ASP A 386 22.53 -12.85 1.15
C ASP A 386 23.13 -13.90 2.11
N PRO A 387 23.61 -15.04 1.58
CA PRO A 387 24.27 -16.07 2.40
C PRO A 387 25.74 -15.72 2.71
N ASP A 388 26.20 -15.98 3.95
CA ASP A 388 27.59 -15.78 4.41
C ASP A 388 28.67 -16.21 3.38
N ASP A 389 29.52 -15.28 2.94
CA ASP A 389 30.56 -15.53 1.94
C ASP A 389 31.95 -15.82 2.57
N GLU A 390 32.58 -16.96 2.20
CA GLU A 390 33.97 -17.27 2.55
C GLU A 390 34.92 -16.49 1.62
N MET A 391 35.65 -15.52 2.18
CA MET A 391 36.54 -14.64 1.43
C MET A 391 37.90 -15.30 1.14
N ASP A 392 38.45 -16.02 2.12
CA ASP A 392 39.71 -16.77 2.01
C ASP A 392 39.81 -17.82 3.13
N SER A 393 40.51 -18.92 2.89
CA SER A 393 40.78 -19.93 3.92
C SER A 393 42.12 -20.61 3.74
N GLY A 394 42.67 -21.08 4.85
CA GLY A 394 43.96 -21.72 4.86
C GLY A 394 44.25 -22.43 6.17
N TYR A 395 45.50 -22.86 6.30
CA TYR A 395 46.02 -23.49 7.50
C TYR A 395 47.27 -22.75 7.96
N THR A 396 47.50 -22.72 9.26
CA THR A 396 48.76 -22.21 9.81
C THR A 396 49.95 -23.06 9.37
N ASP A 397 51.09 -22.41 9.12
CA ASP A 397 52.33 -23.09 8.77
C ASP A 397 53.00 -23.78 9.97
N ALA A 398 54.19 -24.38 9.76
CA ALA A 398 54.95 -25.05 10.81
C ALA A 398 55.37 -24.12 11.97
N ASP A 399 55.42 -22.81 11.73
CA ASP A 399 55.69 -21.78 12.73
C ASP A 399 54.39 -21.20 13.34
N GLY A 400 53.22 -21.74 13.01
CA GLY A 400 51.91 -21.29 13.50
C GLY A 400 51.41 -20.00 12.83
N LYS A 401 52.05 -19.53 11.76
CA LYS A 401 51.68 -18.26 11.09
C LYS A 401 50.61 -18.49 10.04
N PHE A 402 49.77 -17.47 9.84
CA PHE A 402 48.80 -17.42 8.76
C PHE A 402 48.70 -16.01 8.17
N SER A 403 48.25 -15.96 6.91
CA SER A 403 47.94 -14.74 6.18
C SER A 403 46.78 -15.04 5.25
N LEU A 404 45.65 -14.38 5.47
CA LEU A 404 44.45 -14.50 4.65
C LEU A 404 44.10 -13.13 4.05
N SER A 405 43.62 -13.13 2.81
CA SER A 405 43.13 -11.92 2.14
C SER A 405 42.10 -12.29 1.09
N GLY A 406 40.97 -11.60 1.10
CA GLY A 406 39.93 -11.79 0.10
C GLY A 406 39.14 -10.53 -0.19
N ASP A 407 38.29 -10.61 -1.20
CA ASP A 407 37.41 -9.54 -1.64
C ASP A 407 36.00 -10.09 -1.92
N THR A 408 34.99 -9.31 -1.56
CA THR A 408 33.59 -9.59 -1.92
C THR A 408 32.92 -8.34 -2.47
N ARG A 409 31.72 -8.52 -3.03
CA ARG A 409 30.92 -7.52 -3.72
C ARG A 409 29.61 -7.34 -3.01
N GLU A 410 29.52 -6.27 -2.23
CA GLU A 410 28.33 -5.98 -1.43
C GLU A 410 27.81 -4.58 -1.66
N LEU A 411 26.54 -4.39 -1.35
CA LEU A 411 25.88 -3.08 -1.40
C LEU A 411 26.28 -2.22 -0.19
N THR A 412 26.51 -2.86 0.96
CA THR A 412 26.91 -2.28 2.25
C THR A 412 28.41 -2.43 2.49
N THR A 413 28.93 -1.85 3.57
CA THR A 413 30.33 -2.09 4.00
C THR A 413 30.43 -3.53 4.50
N ILE A 414 31.44 -4.27 4.05
CA ILE A 414 31.69 -5.65 4.50
C ILE A 414 32.01 -5.70 5.99
N ASP A 415 31.59 -6.77 6.68
CA ASP A 415 31.79 -7.02 8.11
C ASP A 415 32.67 -8.28 8.33
N PRO A 416 33.97 -8.24 7.97
CA PRO A 416 34.83 -9.41 7.96
C PRO A 416 35.16 -9.97 9.35
N PHE A 417 35.12 -11.30 9.46
CA PHE A 417 35.53 -12.07 10.64
C PHE A 417 36.59 -13.13 10.32
N LEU A 418 37.56 -13.28 11.22
CA LEU A 418 38.45 -14.43 11.26
C LEU A 418 37.81 -15.52 12.13
N LYS A 419 37.62 -16.72 11.56
CA LYS A 419 37.23 -17.95 12.28
C LYS A 419 38.45 -18.87 12.37
N VAL A 420 38.81 -19.29 13.58
CA VAL A 420 39.91 -20.22 13.87
C VAL A 420 39.33 -21.51 14.42
N TYR A 421 39.65 -22.65 13.83
CA TYR A 421 39.18 -23.97 14.26
C TYR A 421 40.36 -24.77 14.80
N HIS A 422 40.33 -25.09 16.10
CA HIS A 422 41.43 -25.77 16.78
C HIS A 422 40.94 -26.77 17.81
N ASP A 423 41.83 -27.69 18.16
CA ASP A 423 41.67 -28.71 19.21
C ASP A 423 42.74 -28.55 20.30
N CYS A 424 43.40 -27.38 20.36
CA CYS A 424 44.42 -27.10 21.37
C CYS A 424 43.86 -27.29 22.79
N ASN A 425 44.48 -28.21 23.52
CA ASN A 425 44.10 -28.63 24.87
C ASN A 425 42.66 -29.13 25.01
N ASP A 426 42.02 -29.53 23.89
CA ASP A 426 40.69 -30.10 23.88
C ASP A 426 40.78 -31.64 23.94
N GLY A 427 40.23 -32.22 25.00
CA GLY A 427 40.39 -33.63 25.32
C GLY A 427 39.58 -34.53 24.40
N ALA A 428 40.04 -34.78 23.19
CA ALA A 428 39.55 -35.80 22.24
C ALA A 428 38.01 -36.00 22.24
N VAL A 429 37.26 -34.91 22.15
CA VAL A 429 35.83 -34.92 21.83
C VAL A 429 35.68 -34.75 20.30
N PRO A 430 34.58 -35.21 19.67
CA PRO A 430 34.44 -35.17 18.21
C PRO A 430 34.15 -33.75 17.65
N CYS A 431 34.42 -32.71 18.43
CA CYS A 431 34.12 -31.31 18.13
C CYS A 431 35.41 -30.49 18.15
N GLN A 432 35.47 -29.42 17.35
CA GLN A 432 36.58 -28.46 17.39
C GLN A 432 36.14 -27.18 18.09
N ARG A 433 37.02 -26.58 18.89
CA ARG A 433 36.83 -25.22 19.40
C ARG A 433 36.93 -24.25 18.23
N LYS A 434 35.99 -23.32 18.17
CA LYS A 434 35.86 -22.33 17.11
C LYS A 434 35.88 -20.95 17.74
N TRP A 435 36.91 -20.20 17.43
CA TRP A 435 37.04 -18.82 17.88
C TRP A 435 36.77 -17.85 16.72
N LYS A 436 35.94 -16.83 16.98
CA LYS A 436 35.54 -15.81 15.99
C LYS A 436 36.04 -14.42 16.43
N ILE A 437 36.70 -13.71 15.53
CA ILE A 437 37.24 -12.36 15.79
C ILE A 437 36.81 -11.42 14.68
N GLN A 438 36.26 -10.27 15.03
CA GLN A 438 35.94 -9.23 14.06
C GLN A 438 37.22 -8.52 13.59
N VAL A 439 37.36 -8.36 12.27
CA VAL A 439 38.39 -7.49 11.69
C VAL A 439 37.85 -6.06 11.73
N PRO A 440 38.50 -5.10 12.40
CA PRO A 440 37.95 -3.75 12.54
C PRO A 440 37.79 -3.03 11.20
N ASP A 441 36.70 -2.28 11.02
CA ASP A 441 36.30 -1.60 9.77
C ASP A 441 37.41 -0.74 9.16
N LYS A 442 38.31 -0.19 9.98
CA LYS A 442 39.48 0.59 9.52
C LYS A 442 40.47 -0.20 8.66
N TYR A 443 40.38 -1.53 8.64
CA TYR A 443 41.15 -2.43 7.79
C TYR A 443 40.38 -2.89 6.54
N VAL A 444 39.10 -2.56 6.42
CA VAL A 444 38.30 -2.76 5.20
C VAL A 444 38.71 -1.73 4.15
N THR A 445 38.94 -2.20 2.93
CA THR A 445 39.42 -1.37 1.82
C THR A 445 38.47 -1.46 0.63
N ALA A 446 38.15 -0.32 0.01
CA ALA A 446 37.47 -0.31 -1.28
C ALA A 446 38.39 -0.82 -2.42
N GLY A 447 37.89 -1.79 -3.20
CA GLY A 447 38.58 -2.47 -4.28
C GLY A 447 38.94 -3.93 -3.95
N LYS A 448 39.46 -4.66 -4.94
CA LYS A 448 39.82 -6.10 -4.83
C LYS A 448 41.05 -6.41 -3.98
N THR A 449 41.83 -5.39 -3.61
CA THR A 449 43.13 -5.60 -2.96
C THR A 449 43.17 -4.82 -1.66
N PRO A 450 43.35 -5.50 -0.51
CA PRO A 450 43.48 -4.85 0.78
C PRO A 450 44.66 -3.89 0.79
N LYS A 451 44.46 -2.65 1.23
CA LYS A 451 45.55 -1.66 1.36
C LYS A 451 46.31 -1.84 2.68
N LYS A 452 45.72 -2.52 3.65
CA LYS A 452 46.25 -2.79 4.98
C LYS A 452 45.80 -4.17 5.42
N ALA A 453 46.64 -4.86 6.19
CA ALA A 453 46.28 -6.10 6.87
C ALA A 453 46.08 -5.83 8.36
N PHE A 454 45.04 -6.43 8.94
CA PHE A 454 44.88 -6.51 10.38
C PHE A 454 45.87 -7.55 10.91
N ASN A 455 46.81 -7.11 11.75
CA ASN A 455 47.75 -8.01 12.40
C ASN A 455 47.20 -8.38 13.78
N LEU A 456 46.76 -9.62 13.92
CA LEU A 456 46.24 -10.19 15.17
C LEU A 456 47.33 -10.33 16.23
N GLY A 457 48.60 -10.40 15.82
CA GLY A 457 49.72 -10.69 16.71
C GLY A 457 49.83 -12.18 17.05
N ASP A 458 50.49 -12.45 18.17
CA ASP A 458 50.71 -13.79 18.70
C ASP A 458 49.56 -14.15 19.67
N VAL A 459 48.79 -15.19 19.36
CA VAL A 459 47.67 -15.66 20.19
C VAL A 459 47.93 -17.09 20.66
N ASN A 460 47.78 -17.33 21.96
CA ASN A 460 47.82 -18.68 22.53
C ASN A 460 46.39 -19.24 22.64
N LEU A 461 46.11 -20.36 21.99
CA LEU A 461 44.82 -21.04 21.95
C LEU A 461 44.55 -21.92 23.18
N GLU A 462 45.54 -22.07 24.08
CA GLU A 462 45.40 -22.80 25.34
C GLU A 462 44.47 -22.07 26.33
N VAL A 463 44.41 -20.74 26.27
CA VAL A 463 43.54 -19.95 27.14
C VAL A 463 42.09 -19.98 26.64
N GLU A 464 41.14 -19.79 27.55
CA GLU A 464 39.74 -19.57 27.20
C GLU A 464 39.60 -18.18 26.57
N LEU A 465 39.18 -18.14 25.30
CA LEU A 465 39.02 -16.92 24.52
C LEU A 465 37.55 -16.49 24.57
N SER A 466 37.30 -15.18 24.65
CA SER A 466 35.93 -14.65 24.61
C SER A 466 35.29 -14.95 23.26
N ASP A 467 33.99 -15.32 23.28
CA ASP A 467 33.19 -15.68 22.09
C ASP A 467 33.66 -16.95 21.35
N GLU A 468 34.22 -17.90 22.09
CA GLU A 468 34.52 -19.25 21.58
C GLU A 468 33.30 -20.18 21.66
N ASP A 469 33.05 -20.94 20.59
CA ASP A 469 31.97 -21.91 20.47
C ASP A 469 32.54 -23.30 20.11
N HIS A 470 31.71 -24.36 20.16
CA HIS A 470 32.11 -25.71 19.77
C HIS A 470 31.42 -26.12 18.46
N ASP A 471 32.21 -26.42 17.43
CA ASP A 471 31.70 -26.90 16.14
C ASP A 471 31.81 -28.43 16.06
N CYS A 472 30.66 -29.11 16.07
CA CYS A 472 30.56 -30.58 16.07
C CYS A 472 30.06 -31.17 14.74
N ILE A 473 29.85 -30.35 13.69
CA ILE A 473 29.03 -30.74 12.52
C ILE A 473 29.86 -31.17 11.29
N HIS A 474 31.18 -31.07 11.32
CA HIS A 474 32.03 -31.40 10.15
C HIS A 474 32.83 -32.69 10.30
N LYS A 475 32.16 -33.84 10.14
CA LYS A 475 32.82 -35.05 9.61
C LYS A 475 32.28 -35.35 8.20
N ARG A 476 33.11 -35.12 7.18
CA ARG A 476 33.16 -36.05 6.04
C ARG A 476 33.94 -37.27 6.54
N PHE A 477 33.35 -38.46 6.38
CA PHE A 477 34.05 -39.73 6.53
C PHE A 477 35.23 -39.83 5.57
#